data_AF-A0A972AXK8-F1
#
_entry.id   AF-A0A972AXK8-F1
#
_cell.length_a   1.000
_cell.length_b   1.000
_cell.length_c   1.000
_cell.angle_alpha   90.00
_cell.angle_beta   90.00
_cell.angle_gamma   90.00
#
_symmetry.space_group_name_H-M   'P 1'
#
loop_
_entity.id
_entity.type
_entity.pdbx_description
1 polymer ?
#
loop_
_entity_poly.entity_id
_entity_poly.type
_entity_poly.pdbx_seq_one_letter_code
_entity_poly.pdbx_strand_id
1 'polypeptide(L)'
;MLKLERWIVYPLLMLSLFSSLVGIQVIRAQQEILDRVVAKELVVVNEQGDEVFSVRPNNNGGVNLLAGQKDSEEYFEVRVLDDFLGFGLLNTSMVLQNSRDSFYVAVGSNDFDTGTTVRLSRSMYDGINYTEDTAVVLETNEDQGAVTLLRNNQKALLGVDAGGAHVDLIDFDTESVAVMGADADGPLLLLIQQEPGVVLAANSEGAGMALGLIGNDYVPYLELDGTISNGGSLYLYNAMGGTRGILSSEEGTGNGGLWLYNRTGTEYQSLTYE
;
A
#
# COMPACT_ATOMS: atom_id res chain seq x y z
N MET A 1 22.75 -89.83 10.62
CA MET A 1 22.30 -88.43 10.39
C MET A 1 20.83 -88.49 10.03
N LEU A 2 19.93 -87.73 10.69
CA LEU A 2 18.53 -87.39 10.23
C LEU A 2 17.51 -87.00 11.33
N LYS A 3 17.86 -86.94 12.63
CA LYS A 3 16.92 -86.43 13.66
C LYS A 3 17.18 -84.98 14.08
N LEU A 4 18.43 -84.59 14.34
CA LEU A 4 18.77 -83.24 14.82
C LEU A 4 18.61 -82.14 13.75
N GLU A 5 18.93 -82.42 12.49
CA GLU A 5 18.78 -81.44 11.39
C GLU A 5 17.32 -81.01 11.18
N ARG A 6 16.37 -81.93 11.40
CA ARG A 6 14.93 -81.62 11.27
C ARG A 6 14.45 -80.61 12.31
N TRP A 7 15.06 -80.58 13.50
CA TRP A 7 14.70 -79.66 14.57
C TRP A 7 15.21 -78.23 14.35
N ILE A 8 16.21 -78.05 13.47
CA ILE A 8 16.75 -76.72 13.15
C ILE A 8 16.16 -76.23 11.83
N VAL A 9 16.09 -77.10 10.82
CA VAL A 9 15.66 -76.72 9.48
C VAL A 9 14.17 -76.36 9.46
N TYR A 10 13.29 -77.12 10.11
CA TYR A 10 11.85 -76.81 10.04
C TYR A 10 11.48 -75.48 10.70
N PRO A 11 11.97 -75.12 11.90
CA PRO A 11 11.70 -73.79 12.46
C PRO A 11 12.26 -72.67 11.59
N LEU A 12 13.49 -72.80 11.07
CA LEU A 12 14.08 -71.79 10.19
C LEU A 12 13.30 -71.60 8.89
N LEU A 13 12.85 -72.69 8.29
CA LEU A 13 12.06 -72.64 7.06
C LEU A 13 10.68 -72.03 7.33
N MET A 14 10.07 -72.37 8.46
CA MET A 14 8.78 -71.80 8.91
C MET A 14 8.91 -70.30 9.21
N LEU A 15 10.02 -69.87 9.82
CA LEU A 15 10.33 -68.46 10.10
C LEU A 15 10.63 -67.67 8.82
N SER A 16 11.30 -68.28 7.85
CA SER A 16 11.49 -67.69 6.51
C SER A 16 10.16 -67.56 5.75
N LEU A 17 9.28 -68.56 5.87
CA LEU A 17 7.97 -68.56 5.24
C LEU A 17 7.09 -67.46 5.84
N PHE A 18 7.06 -67.38 7.18
CA PHE A 18 6.37 -66.32 7.92
C PHE A 18 6.94 -64.95 7.59
N SER A 19 8.26 -64.79 7.53
CA SER A 19 8.89 -63.52 7.16
C SER A 19 8.55 -63.10 5.73
N SER A 20 8.41 -64.05 4.79
CA SER A 20 7.96 -63.74 3.43
C SER A 20 6.48 -63.39 3.37
N LEU A 21 5.64 -64.09 4.15
CA LEU A 21 4.18 -63.89 4.15
C LEU A 21 3.82 -62.55 4.79
N VAL A 22 4.45 -62.24 5.94
CA VAL A 22 4.29 -60.98 6.66
C VAL A 22 4.95 -59.85 5.89
N GLY A 23 6.14 -60.06 5.31
CA GLY A 23 6.84 -59.04 4.51
C GLY A 23 6.01 -58.55 3.31
N ILE A 24 5.30 -59.46 2.64
CA ILE A 24 4.44 -59.10 1.49
C ILE A 24 3.13 -58.41 1.95
N GLN A 25 2.56 -58.82 3.09
CA GLN A 25 1.36 -58.18 3.65
C GLN A 25 1.64 -56.78 4.20
N VAL A 26 2.80 -56.56 4.83
CA VAL A 26 3.19 -55.24 5.36
C VAL A 26 3.41 -54.23 4.22
N ILE A 27 3.97 -54.67 3.09
CA ILE A 27 4.19 -53.81 1.92
C ILE A 27 2.88 -53.49 1.18
N ARG A 28 1.94 -54.44 1.10
CA ARG A 28 0.62 -54.20 0.47
C ARG A 28 -0.34 -53.39 1.36
N ALA A 29 -0.26 -53.52 2.68
CA ALA A 29 -1.11 -52.75 3.60
C ALA A 29 -0.81 -51.25 3.58
N GLN A 30 0.40 -50.83 3.19
CA GLN A 30 0.75 -49.41 3.07
C GLN A 30 0.25 -48.74 1.78
N GLN A 31 -0.29 -49.51 0.82
CA GLN A 31 -0.91 -48.99 -0.40
C GLN A 31 -2.45 -48.94 -0.30
N GLU A 32 -3.01 -49.04 0.91
CA GLU A 32 -4.37 -48.54 1.13
C GLU A 32 -4.37 -47.03 0.89
N ILE A 33 -5.36 -46.57 0.14
CA ILE A 33 -5.60 -45.17 -0.16
C ILE A 33 -5.54 -44.38 1.16
N LEU A 34 -4.52 -43.55 1.32
CA LEU A 34 -4.40 -42.68 2.49
C LEU A 34 -5.46 -41.58 2.39
N ASP A 35 -6.65 -41.85 2.92
CA ASP A 35 -7.77 -40.90 2.89
C ASP A 35 -7.50 -39.66 3.75
N ARG A 36 -6.70 -39.79 4.82
CA ARG A 36 -6.38 -38.69 5.74
C ARG A 36 -5.01 -38.89 6.39
N VAL A 37 -4.16 -37.87 6.31
CA VAL A 37 -2.92 -37.77 7.08
C VAL A 37 -3.11 -36.77 8.22
N VAL A 38 -2.85 -37.19 9.45
CA VAL A 38 -2.86 -36.32 10.64
C VAL A 38 -1.44 -36.29 11.20
N ALA A 39 -0.78 -35.15 11.08
CA ALA A 39 0.59 -34.95 11.55
C ALA A 39 0.72 -33.56 12.18
N LYS A 40 1.74 -33.40 13.04
CA LYS A 40 2.12 -32.08 13.55
C LYS A 40 2.76 -31.22 12.47
N GLU A 41 3.40 -31.86 11.50
CA GLU A 41 4.10 -31.24 10.39
C GLU A 41 4.08 -32.25 9.24
N LEU A 42 3.92 -31.75 8.02
CA LEU A 42 4.11 -32.55 6.80
C LEU A 42 5.33 -32.02 6.07
N VAL A 43 6.33 -32.88 5.85
CA VAL A 43 7.57 -32.54 5.14
C VAL A 43 7.73 -33.51 3.98
N VAL A 44 7.94 -32.98 2.78
CA VAL A 44 8.32 -33.73 1.60
C VAL A 44 9.80 -33.50 1.37
N VAL A 45 10.55 -34.59 1.23
CA VAL A 45 12.00 -34.58 0.97
C VAL A 45 12.32 -35.16 -0.41
N ASN A 46 13.39 -34.69 -1.04
CA ASN A 46 13.90 -35.25 -2.30
C ASN A 46 14.72 -36.54 -2.06
N GLU A 47 15.26 -37.14 -3.13
CA GLU A 47 16.10 -38.36 -3.05
C GLU A 47 17.41 -38.15 -2.25
N GLN A 48 17.86 -36.90 -2.12
CA GLN A 48 19.05 -36.50 -1.38
C GLN A 48 18.77 -36.29 0.12
N GLY A 49 17.49 -36.28 0.52
CA GLY A 49 17.05 -36.05 1.89
C GLY A 49 16.77 -34.58 2.22
N ASP A 50 16.81 -33.68 1.24
CA ASP A 50 16.53 -32.26 1.44
C ASP A 50 15.04 -31.97 1.42
N GLU A 51 14.59 -31.08 2.31
CA GLU A 51 13.21 -30.56 2.32
C GLU A 51 12.91 -29.77 1.04
N VAL A 52 11.84 -30.14 0.34
CA VAL A 52 11.37 -29.48 -0.88
C VAL A 52 9.96 -28.91 -0.74
N PHE A 53 9.21 -29.36 0.27
CA PHE A 53 7.92 -28.81 0.63
C PHE A 53 7.62 -29.09 2.09
N SER A 54 7.06 -28.13 2.82
CA SER A 54 6.53 -28.37 4.15
C SER A 54 5.26 -27.61 4.46
N VAL A 55 4.44 -28.24 5.30
CA VAL A 55 3.25 -27.65 5.92
C VAL A 55 3.47 -27.71 7.42
N ARG A 56 3.67 -26.53 8.02
CA ARG A 56 3.94 -26.36 9.45
C ARG A 56 2.83 -25.53 10.09
N PRO A 57 2.32 -25.90 11.26
CA PRO A 57 1.46 -25.00 12.03
C PRO A 57 2.26 -23.76 12.42
N ASN A 58 1.62 -22.61 12.35
CA ASN A 58 2.16 -21.37 12.90
C ASN A 58 1.83 -21.30 14.40
N ASN A 59 2.64 -20.59 15.16
CA ASN A 59 2.43 -20.35 16.59
C ASN A 59 1.11 -19.62 16.88
N ASN A 60 0.59 -18.90 15.88
CA ASN A 60 -0.66 -18.14 15.94
C ASN A 60 -1.79 -18.90 15.22
N GLY A 61 -2.01 -20.20 15.50
CA GLY A 61 -3.17 -20.97 14.97
C GLY A 61 -3.24 -21.23 13.46
N GLY A 62 -2.49 -20.50 12.63
CA GLY A 62 -2.48 -20.61 11.18
C GLY A 62 -1.51 -21.65 10.63
N VAL A 63 -1.19 -21.55 9.33
CA VAL A 63 -0.37 -22.52 8.60
C VAL A 63 0.73 -21.80 7.82
N ASN A 64 1.94 -22.34 7.86
CA ASN A 64 3.04 -21.97 6.98
C ASN A 64 3.24 -23.07 5.92
N LEU A 65 3.18 -22.70 4.66
CA LEU A 65 3.49 -23.55 3.51
C LEU A 65 4.83 -23.09 2.95
N LEU A 66 5.80 -23.98 2.87
CA LEU A 66 7.08 -23.72 2.23
C LEU A 66 7.23 -24.66 1.05
N ALA A 67 7.66 -24.15 -0.09
CA ALA A 67 8.04 -24.93 -1.27
C ALA A 67 9.43 -24.47 -1.71
N GLY A 68 10.33 -25.41 -1.97
CA GLY A 68 11.75 -25.15 -2.19
C GLY A 68 12.59 -25.34 -0.92
N GLN A 69 13.87 -25.01 -1.00
CA GLN A 69 14.80 -25.11 0.11
C GLN A 69 14.94 -23.74 0.77
N LYS A 70 14.74 -23.65 2.09
CA LYS A 70 14.79 -22.37 2.81
C LYS A 70 16.13 -21.62 2.65
N ASP A 71 17.21 -22.38 2.48
CA ASP A 71 18.56 -21.85 2.28
C ASP A 71 18.93 -21.65 0.80
N SER A 72 18.01 -21.96 -0.13
CA SER A 72 18.22 -21.72 -1.56
C SER A 72 17.62 -20.39 -2.02
N GLU A 73 18.03 -19.95 -3.20
CA GLU A 73 17.52 -18.73 -3.80
C GLU A 73 16.09 -18.90 -4.38
N GLU A 74 15.61 -20.14 -4.47
CA GLU A 74 14.37 -20.51 -5.13
C GLU A 74 13.46 -21.21 -4.12
N TYR A 75 12.92 -20.42 -3.20
CA TYR A 75 11.84 -20.86 -2.32
C TYR A 75 10.62 -19.96 -2.45
N PHE A 76 9.49 -20.53 -2.06
CA PHE A 76 8.19 -19.92 -2.00
C PHE A 76 7.61 -20.21 -0.62
N GLU A 77 7.22 -19.15 0.08
CA GLU A 77 6.60 -19.27 1.39
C GLU A 77 5.20 -18.66 1.34
N VAL A 78 4.21 -19.38 1.88
CA VAL A 78 2.85 -18.91 2.14
C VAL A 78 2.60 -18.96 3.64
N ARG A 79 2.50 -17.80 4.26
CA ARG A 79 2.08 -17.72 5.66
C ARG A 79 0.62 -17.34 5.70
N VAL A 80 -0.20 -18.17 6.34
CA VAL A 80 -1.58 -17.89 6.76
C VAL A 80 -1.53 -17.59 8.26
N LEU A 81 -1.88 -16.37 8.64
CA LEU A 81 -1.85 -15.91 10.04
C LEU A 81 -3.27 -15.93 10.63
N ASP A 82 -3.45 -16.56 11.79
CA ASP A 82 -4.70 -16.58 12.55
C ASP A 82 -4.48 -15.78 13.86
N ASP A 83 -4.79 -14.49 13.80
CA ASP A 83 -4.81 -13.49 14.88
C ASP A 83 -3.50 -12.92 15.51
N PHE A 84 -3.61 -11.60 15.71
CA PHE A 84 -3.00 -10.65 16.67
C PHE A 84 -1.47 -10.61 16.84
N LEU A 85 -0.78 -9.89 15.94
CA LEU A 85 0.47 -9.23 16.32
C LEU A 85 0.12 -7.90 17.03
N GLY A 86 0.64 -7.71 18.25
CA GLY A 86 0.42 -6.54 19.12
C GLY A 86 0.87 -5.17 18.60
N PHE A 87 1.00 -5.02 17.28
CA PHE A 87 1.28 -3.79 16.54
C PHE A 87 0.19 -3.44 15.51
N GLY A 88 -1.02 -4.02 15.61
CA GLY A 88 -2.19 -3.55 14.86
C GLY A 88 -2.25 -3.96 13.39
N LEU A 89 -1.60 -5.06 12.97
CA LEU A 89 -1.58 -5.47 11.57
C LEU A 89 -2.09 -6.92 11.36
N LEU A 90 -3.24 -6.98 10.66
CA LEU A 90 -3.80 -8.01 9.77
C LEU A 90 -4.32 -9.35 10.33
N ASN A 91 -5.64 -9.53 10.28
CA ASN A 91 -6.31 -10.84 10.38
C ASN A 91 -6.41 -11.52 9.00
N THR A 92 -5.83 -12.72 8.90
CA THR A 92 -5.57 -13.54 7.70
C THR A 92 -4.79 -12.86 6.60
N SER A 93 -3.46 -12.72 6.76
CA SER A 93 -2.58 -12.41 5.62
C SER A 93 -2.22 -13.68 4.86
N MET A 94 -2.33 -13.69 3.53
CA MET A 94 -1.59 -14.62 2.67
C MET A 94 -0.34 -13.90 2.17
N VAL A 95 0.83 -14.27 2.67
CA VAL A 95 2.12 -13.68 2.26
C VAL A 95 2.79 -14.56 1.23
N LEU A 96 3.13 -14.05 0.04
CA LEU A 96 3.94 -14.76 -0.97
C LEU A 96 5.32 -14.12 -1.11
N GLN A 97 6.41 -14.82 -0.78
CA GLN A 97 7.78 -14.26 -0.84
C GLN A 97 8.77 -15.08 -1.70
N ASN A 98 9.72 -14.40 -2.36
CA ASN A 98 10.92 -14.95 -3.02
C ASN A 98 12.22 -14.31 -2.44
N SER A 99 13.33 -15.04 -2.45
CA SER A 99 14.53 -14.82 -1.61
C SER A 99 15.46 -13.65 -2.00
N ARG A 100 15.50 -13.23 -3.27
CA ARG A 100 16.43 -12.19 -3.74
C ARG A 100 15.75 -10.87 -4.08
N ASP A 101 14.59 -10.97 -4.72
CA ASP A 101 13.67 -9.86 -4.91
C ASP A 101 12.46 -10.19 -4.06
N SER A 102 12.29 -9.46 -2.95
CA SER A 102 11.15 -9.66 -2.06
C SER A 102 9.91 -9.12 -2.74
N PHE A 103 9.41 -9.86 -3.74
CA PHE A 103 8.04 -9.79 -4.17
C PHE A 103 7.20 -10.29 -3.01
N TYR A 104 6.21 -9.51 -2.62
CA TYR A 104 5.33 -9.75 -1.50
C TYR A 104 3.91 -9.44 -1.94
N VAL A 105 3.03 -10.42 -1.87
CA VAL A 105 1.58 -10.20 -1.92
C VAL A 105 1.05 -10.37 -0.52
N ALA A 106 0.20 -9.46 -0.06
CA ALA A 106 -0.65 -9.63 1.10
C ALA A 106 -2.08 -9.24 0.80
N VAL A 107 -3.00 -9.99 1.39
CA VAL A 107 -4.43 -9.71 1.45
C VAL A 107 -4.82 -9.84 2.90
N GLY A 108 -5.45 -8.84 3.52
CA GLY A 108 -5.92 -8.92 4.91
C GLY A 108 -6.74 -7.71 5.33
N SER A 109 -7.17 -7.63 6.59
CA SER A 109 -7.87 -6.47 7.15
C SER A 109 -6.94 -5.62 8.01
N ASN A 110 -6.67 -4.36 7.60
CA ASN A 110 -6.06 -3.35 8.47
C ASN A 110 -7.17 -2.87 9.43
N ASP A 111 -7.02 -3.11 10.73
CA ASP A 111 -7.96 -2.73 11.80
C ASP A 111 -9.29 -3.51 11.95
N PHE A 112 -9.90 -3.32 13.13
CA PHE A 112 -11.19 -3.89 13.57
C PHE A 112 -12.39 -3.35 12.77
N ASP A 113 -12.22 -2.26 12.04
CA ASP A 113 -13.22 -1.68 11.15
C ASP A 113 -13.13 -2.32 9.76
N THR A 114 -13.51 -3.61 9.69
CA THR A 114 -13.94 -4.40 8.51
C THR A 114 -13.29 -4.11 7.14
N GLY A 115 -12.03 -3.66 7.12
CA GLY A 115 -11.35 -3.26 5.90
C GLY A 115 -10.77 -4.44 5.15
N THR A 116 -10.49 -4.26 3.86
CA THR A 116 -9.65 -5.19 3.09
C THR A 116 -8.54 -4.40 2.43
N THR A 117 -7.32 -4.85 2.69
CA THR A 117 -6.08 -4.35 2.11
C THR A 117 -5.49 -5.45 1.23
N VAL A 118 -5.24 -5.14 -0.03
CA VAL A 118 -4.46 -5.95 -0.96
C VAL A 118 -3.19 -5.18 -1.30
N ARG A 119 -2.04 -5.70 -0.89
CA ARG A 119 -0.73 -5.12 -1.18
C ARG A 119 0.07 -6.04 -2.08
N LEU A 120 0.58 -5.51 -3.19
CA LEU A 120 1.60 -6.15 -4.02
C LEU A 120 2.83 -5.25 -3.96
N SER A 121 3.91 -5.72 -3.35
CA SER A 121 5.16 -4.96 -3.25
C SER A 121 6.35 -5.75 -3.75
N ARG A 122 7.34 -5.04 -4.27
CA ARG A 122 8.67 -5.58 -4.58
C ARG A 122 9.70 -4.68 -3.93
N SER A 123 10.53 -5.30 -3.10
CA SER A 123 11.71 -4.66 -2.53
C SER A 123 12.98 -5.35 -3.05
N MET A 124 13.90 -4.57 -3.61
CA MET A 124 15.21 -5.04 -4.04
C MET A 124 16.26 -4.71 -2.97
N TYR A 125 17.07 -5.69 -2.61
CA TYR A 125 18.14 -5.55 -1.61
C TYR A 125 19.49 -5.89 -2.27
N ASP A 126 20.46 -4.98 -2.19
CA ASP A 126 21.79 -5.19 -2.80
C ASP A 126 22.84 -5.79 -1.85
N GLY A 127 22.43 -6.18 -0.63
CA GLY A 127 23.32 -6.65 0.42
C GLY A 127 23.70 -5.58 1.45
N ILE A 128 23.42 -4.30 1.19
CA ILE A 128 23.71 -3.19 2.10
C ILE A 128 22.47 -2.32 2.30
N ASN A 129 21.79 -1.94 1.23
CA ASN A 129 20.61 -1.08 1.24
C ASN A 129 19.45 -1.69 0.45
N TYR A 130 18.24 -1.25 0.78
CA TYR A 130 17.11 -1.38 -0.14
C TYR A 130 17.32 -0.40 -1.30
N THR A 131 17.39 -0.92 -2.52
CA THR A 131 17.70 -0.13 -3.73
C THR A 131 16.46 0.33 -4.47
N GLU A 132 15.35 -0.39 -4.31
CA GLU A 132 14.04 0.00 -4.83
C GLU A 132 12.95 -0.60 -3.94
N ASP A 133 11.97 0.22 -3.55
CA ASP A 133 10.72 -0.24 -2.95
C ASP A 133 9.56 0.20 -3.85
N THR A 134 8.83 -0.75 -4.40
CA THR A 134 7.65 -0.47 -5.21
C THR A 134 6.47 -1.20 -4.63
N ALA A 135 5.31 -0.54 -4.54
CA ALA A 135 4.10 -1.18 -4.08
C ALA A 135 2.86 -0.66 -4.80
N VAL A 136 1.89 -1.54 -4.96
CA VAL A 136 0.49 -1.22 -5.26
C VAL A 136 -0.32 -1.67 -4.05
N VAL A 137 -1.11 -0.77 -3.49
CA VAL A 137 -1.96 -1.03 -2.33
C VAL A 137 -3.40 -0.67 -2.72
N LEU A 138 -4.32 -1.61 -2.54
CA LEU A 138 -5.76 -1.40 -2.63
C LEU A 138 -6.32 -1.51 -1.22
N GLU A 139 -6.99 -0.48 -0.75
CA GLU A 139 -7.51 -0.43 0.62
C GLU A 139 -8.97 0.01 0.57
N THR A 140 -9.83 -0.69 1.31
CA THR A 140 -11.23 -0.32 1.47
C THR A 140 -11.64 -0.58 2.90
N ASN A 141 -12.43 0.30 3.51
CA ASN A 141 -13.15 0.05 4.77
C ASN A 141 -14.59 0.60 4.64
N GLU A 142 -15.32 0.73 5.76
CA GLU A 142 -16.71 1.20 5.74
C GLU A 142 -16.85 2.64 5.23
N ASP A 143 -15.83 3.47 5.42
CA ASP A 143 -15.88 4.92 5.17
C ASP A 143 -14.93 5.41 4.07
N GLN A 144 -14.01 4.55 3.60
CA GLN A 144 -12.88 4.94 2.75
C GLN A 144 -12.54 3.87 1.72
N GLY A 145 -12.06 4.32 0.56
CA GLY A 145 -11.49 3.46 -0.48
C GLY A 145 -10.33 4.14 -1.17
N ALA A 146 -9.20 3.45 -1.30
CA ALA A 146 -7.97 4.00 -1.87
C ALA A 146 -7.21 3.00 -2.74
N VAL A 147 -6.56 3.54 -3.78
CA VAL A 147 -5.55 2.87 -4.59
C VAL A 147 -4.26 3.69 -4.49
N THR A 148 -3.21 3.09 -3.93
CA THR A 148 -1.92 3.73 -3.74
C THR A 148 -0.84 3.03 -4.56
N LEU A 149 -0.09 3.80 -5.34
CA LEU A 149 1.16 3.39 -5.98
C LEU A 149 2.31 4.03 -5.22
N LEU A 150 3.28 3.23 -4.80
CA LEU A 150 4.51 3.66 -4.14
C LEU A 150 5.71 3.27 -5.00
N ARG A 151 6.66 4.18 -5.13
CA ARG A 151 7.99 3.89 -5.68
C ARG A 151 9.03 4.73 -4.93
N ASN A 152 9.81 4.10 -4.08
CA ASN A 152 10.76 4.76 -3.19
C ASN A 152 10.06 5.86 -2.39
N ASN A 153 10.52 7.10 -2.55
CA ASN A 153 9.99 8.30 -1.90
C ASN A 153 8.91 9.01 -2.75
N GLN A 154 8.30 8.30 -3.71
CA GLN A 154 7.20 8.81 -4.52
C GLN A 154 5.92 8.04 -4.21
N LYS A 155 4.81 8.78 -4.10
CA LYS A 155 3.46 8.26 -3.86
C LYS A 155 2.49 8.85 -4.88
N ALA A 156 1.66 7.98 -5.47
CA ALA A 156 0.47 8.38 -6.21
C ALA A 156 -0.75 7.70 -5.60
N LEU A 157 -1.78 8.44 -5.25
CA LEU A 157 -2.97 7.94 -4.58
C LEU A 157 -4.23 8.40 -5.33
N LEU A 158 -5.20 7.50 -5.45
CA LEU A 158 -6.58 7.79 -5.81
C LEU A 158 -7.45 7.34 -4.64
N GLY A 159 -8.15 8.27 -4.00
CA GLY A 159 -8.90 8.02 -2.77
C GLY A 159 -10.31 8.57 -2.80
N VAL A 160 -11.17 7.97 -2.01
CA VAL A 160 -12.48 8.50 -1.63
C VAL A 160 -12.64 8.29 -0.13
N ASP A 161 -12.94 9.35 0.61
CA ASP A 161 -13.20 9.30 2.05
C ASP A 161 -14.35 10.25 2.43
N ALA A 162 -14.54 10.48 3.74
CA ALA A 162 -15.56 11.39 4.26
C ALA A 162 -15.41 12.84 3.74
N GLY A 163 -14.19 13.24 3.37
CA GLY A 163 -13.86 14.50 2.74
C GLY A 163 -13.93 14.46 1.22
N GLY A 164 -14.50 13.43 0.60
CA GLY A 164 -14.72 13.37 -0.85
C GLY A 164 -13.65 12.61 -1.64
N ALA A 165 -13.67 12.80 -2.96
CA ALA A 165 -12.79 12.09 -3.88
C ALA A 165 -11.54 12.92 -4.17
N HIS A 166 -10.36 12.28 -4.17
CA HIS A 166 -9.10 12.97 -4.36
C HIS A 166 -8.05 12.14 -5.12
N VAL A 167 -7.10 12.84 -5.73
CA VAL A 167 -5.91 12.31 -6.38
C VAL A 167 -4.69 13.06 -5.86
N ASP A 168 -3.76 12.33 -5.27
CA ASP A 168 -2.54 12.92 -4.70
C ASP A 168 -1.31 12.37 -5.41
N LEU A 169 -0.40 13.25 -5.81
CA LEU A 169 0.93 12.91 -6.33
C LEU A 169 1.96 13.60 -5.44
N ILE A 170 2.81 12.82 -4.79
CA ILE A 170 3.76 13.30 -3.79
C ILE A 170 5.15 12.75 -4.11
N ASP A 171 6.13 13.63 -4.11
CA ASP A 171 7.55 13.29 -4.14
C ASP A 171 8.21 13.86 -2.88
N PHE A 172 8.56 12.99 -1.94
CA PHE A 172 9.13 13.39 -0.65
C PHE A 172 10.58 13.87 -0.75
N ASP A 173 11.32 13.50 -1.82
CA ASP A 173 12.70 13.95 -2.01
C ASP A 173 12.76 15.41 -2.45
N THR A 174 11.78 15.83 -3.25
CA THR A 174 11.66 17.19 -3.78
C THR A 174 10.67 18.06 -3.03
N GLU A 175 9.95 17.49 -2.04
CA GLU A 175 8.83 18.12 -1.34
C GLU A 175 7.78 18.69 -2.33
N SER A 176 7.57 17.97 -3.44
CA SER A 176 6.58 18.31 -4.45
C SER A 176 5.27 17.60 -4.18
N VAL A 177 4.16 18.34 -4.18
CA VAL A 177 2.82 17.85 -3.89
C VAL A 177 1.86 18.39 -4.95
N ALA A 178 1.10 17.50 -5.57
CA ALA A 178 -0.05 17.86 -6.42
C ALA A 178 -1.28 17.10 -5.91
N VAL A 179 -2.29 17.84 -5.46
CA VAL A 179 -3.55 17.30 -4.94
C VAL A 179 -4.68 17.84 -5.79
N MET A 180 -5.54 16.96 -6.29
CA MET A 180 -6.80 17.31 -6.93
C MET A 180 -7.92 16.65 -6.13
N GLY A 181 -8.79 17.45 -5.54
CA GLY A 181 -9.90 16.97 -4.71
C GLY A 181 -11.23 17.51 -5.18
N ALA A 182 -12.30 16.82 -4.83
CA ALA A 182 -13.66 17.32 -4.91
C ALA A 182 -14.46 16.81 -3.71
N ASP A 183 -15.00 17.76 -2.95
CA ASP A 183 -15.75 17.49 -1.73
C ASP A 183 -17.07 18.26 -1.70
N ALA A 184 -17.69 18.35 -0.52
CA ALA A 184 -18.92 19.11 -0.32
C ALA A 184 -18.73 20.63 -0.49
N ASP A 185 -17.50 21.12 -0.26
CA ASP A 185 -17.12 22.52 -0.39
C ASP A 185 -16.71 22.84 -1.84
N GLY A 186 -16.32 21.84 -2.64
CA GLY A 186 -16.17 21.94 -4.09
C GLY A 186 -14.83 21.39 -4.61
N PRO A 187 -14.52 21.57 -5.90
CA PRO A 187 -13.26 21.14 -6.46
C PRO A 187 -12.07 22.02 -6.02
N LEU A 188 -10.95 21.36 -5.73
CA LEU A 188 -9.66 21.95 -5.36
C LEU A 188 -8.55 21.36 -6.24
N LEU A 189 -7.61 22.20 -6.68
CA LEU A 189 -6.31 21.81 -7.20
C LEU A 189 -5.22 22.56 -6.44
N LEU A 190 -4.33 21.83 -5.79
CA LEU A 190 -3.21 22.34 -5.02
C LEU A 190 -1.91 21.82 -5.61
N LEU A 191 -0.98 22.70 -5.94
CA LEU A 191 0.35 22.38 -6.45
C LEU A 191 1.40 23.09 -5.58
N ILE A 192 2.27 22.34 -4.91
CA ILE A 192 3.31 22.88 -4.00
C ILE A 192 4.66 22.26 -4.37
N GLN A 193 5.72 23.07 -4.35
CA GLN A 193 7.11 22.58 -4.36
C GLN A 193 7.99 23.53 -3.55
N GLN A 194 8.38 23.14 -2.33
CA GLN A 194 9.26 23.88 -1.40
C GLN A 194 8.94 25.36 -1.08
N GLU A 195 8.00 26.00 -1.79
CA GLU A 195 7.79 27.44 -2.06
C GLU A 195 8.30 27.87 -3.45
N PRO A 196 7.44 28.36 -4.38
CA PRO A 196 6.03 28.76 -4.23
C PRO A 196 5.01 27.63 -4.46
N GLY A 197 3.76 27.90 -4.14
CA GLY A 197 2.62 27.03 -4.46
C GLY A 197 1.51 27.76 -5.20
N VAL A 198 0.66 26.96 -5.86
CA VAL A 198 -0.54 27.39 -6.57
C VAL A 198 -1.75 26.67 -6.00
N VAL A 199 -2.80 27.41 -5.73
CA VAL A 199 -4.12 26.89 -5.37
C VAL A 199 -5.12 27.35 -6.41
N LEU A 200 -5.96 26.44 -6.88
CA LEU A 200 -7.17 26.75 -7.65
C LEU A 200 -8.34 26.10 -6.92
N ALA A 201 -9.35 26.87 -6.58
CA ALA A 201 -10.51 26.37 -5.87
C ALA A 201 -11.78 26.95 -6.48
N ALA A 202 -12.86 26.19 -6.48
CA ALA A 202 -14.18 26.67 -6.82
C ALA A 202 -15.22 26.02 -5.93
N ASN A 203 -16.26 26.75 -5.61
CA ASN A 203 -17.39 26.29 -4.82
C ASN A 203 -18.70 26.88 -5.38
N SER A 204 -19.79 26.71 -4.65
CA SER A 204 -21.11 27.23 -5.03
C SER A 204 -21.22 28.76 -4.93
N GLU A 205 -20.29 29.43 -4.26
CA GLU A 205 -20.28 30.88 -4.02
C GLU A 205 -19.31 31.65 -4.93
N GLY A 206 -18.28 30.97 -5.46
CA GLY A 206 -17.25 31.59 -6.28
C GLY A 206 -16.13 30.64 -6.71
N ALA A 207 -15.12 31.21 -7.37
CA ALA A 207 -13.91 30.52 -7.78
C ALA A 207 -12.71 31.45 -7.70
N GLY A 208 -11.55 30.89 -7.33
CA GLY A 208 -10.34 31.65 -7.17
C GLY A 208 -9.08 30.87 -7.53
N MET A 209 -8.02 31.63 -7.76
CA MET A 209 -6.67 31.14 -7.94
C MET A 209 -5.71 31.98 -7.12
N ALA A 210 -4.85 31.32 -6.36
CA ALA A 210 -3.78 31.94 -5.61
C ALA A 210 -2.43 31.39 -6.06
N LEU A 211 -1.45 32.27 -6.25
CA LEU A 211 -0.04 31.95 -6.41
C LEU A 211 0.74 32.68 -5.32
N GLY A 212 1.50 31.95 -4.50
CA GLY A 212 2.24 32.56 -3.40
C GLY A 212 3.12 31.59 -2.62
N LEU A 213 3.60 32.04 -1.48
CA LEU A 213 4.25 31.18 -0.49
C LEU A 213 3.15 30.49 0.32
N ILE A 214 3.07 29.17 0.20
CA ILE A 214 2.15 28.32 0.95
C ILE A 214 2.95 27.68 2.07
N GLY A 215 3.19 28.44 3.13
CA GLY A 215 3.89 28.02 4.34
C GLY A 215 3.08 28.34 5.60
N ASN A 216 3.75 28.48 6.76
CA ASN A 216 3.07 28.85 8.02
C ASN A 216 2.40 30.24 7.94
N ASP A 217 2.98 31.15 7.17
CA ASP A 217 2.37 32.43 6.82
C ASP A 217 2.04 32.40 5.32
N TYR A 218 0.76 32.33 4.99
CA TYR A 218 0.31 32.42 3.60
C TYR A 218 0.56 33.84 3.08
N VAL A 219 1.46 33.95 2.10
CA VAL A 219 1.76 35.23 1.43
C VAL A 219 1.46 35.09 -0.05
N PRO A 220 0.27 35.51 -0.52
CA PRO A 220 -0.02 35.54 -1.95
C PRO A 220 0.90 36.55 -2.63
N TYR A 221 1.25 36.27 -3.89
CA TYR A 221 1.86 37.24 -4.80
C TYR A 221 0.86 37.71 -5.85
N LEU A 222 -0.03 36.80 -6.25
CA LEU A 222 -1.10 36.99 -7.21
C LEU A 222 -2.33 36.24 -6.72
N GLU A 223 -3.46 36.93 -6.70
CA GLU A 223 -4.75 36.31 -6.39
C GLU A 223 -5.78 36.75 -7.43
N LEU A 224 -6.46 35.77 -8.00
CA LEU A 224 -7.67 35.97 -8.79
C LEU A 224 -8.82 35.44 -7.95
N ASP A 225 -9.85 36.25 -7.76
CA ASP A 225 -11.06 35.85 -7.06
C ASP A 225 -12.27 36.29 -7.87
N GLY A 226 -13.36 35.54 -7.75
CA GLY A 226 -14.61 35.82 -8.42
C GLY A 226 -15.75 35.16 -7.68
N THR A 227 -16.63 35.97 -7.08
CA THR A 227 -17.84 35.47 -6.42
C THR A 227 -19.09 35.84 -7.20
N ILE A 228 -20.16 35.05 -7.02
CA ILE A 228 -21.52 35.32 -7.56
C ILE A 228 -22.23 36.42 -6.75
N SER A 229 -21.52 37.22 -5.96
CA SER A 229 -22.12 38.37 -5.28
C SER A 229 -21.33 39.66 -5.43
N ASN A 230 -20.01 39.56 -5.64
CA ASN A 230 -19.11 40.71 -5.63
C ASN A 230 -18.37 40.89 -6.96
N GLY A 231 -18.58 40.01 -7.94
CA GLY A 231 -17.86 40.03 -9.21
C GLY A 231 -16.40 39.60 -9.10
N GLY A 232 -15.61 39.87 -10.14
CA GLY A 232 -14.23 39.43 -10.27
C GLY A 232 -13.21 40.44 -9.75
N SER A 233 -12.12 39.95 -9.16
CA SER A 233 -10.99 40.73 -8.68
C SER A 233 -9.64 40.07 -9.02
N LEU A 234 -8.65 40.90 -9.29
CA LEU A 234 -7.24 40.54 -9.43
C LEU A 234 -6.42 41.38 -8.45
N TYR A 235 -5.73 40.71 -7.54
CA TYR A 235 -4.84 41.32 -6.57
C TYR A 235 -3.38 40.98 -6.86
N LEU A 236 -2.53 41.98 -6.70
CA LEU A 236 -1.07 41.84 -6.72
C LEU A 236 -0.53 42.24 -5.35
N TYR A 237 0.34 41.42 -4.79
CA TYR A 237 0.93 41.64 -3.47
C TYR A 237 2.46 41.67 -3.54
N ASN A 238 3.09 42.27 -2.54
CA ASN A 238 4.52 42.16 -2.34
C ASN A 238 4.87 40.91 -1.49
N ALA A 239 6.17 40.63 -1.33
CA ALA A 239 6.67 39.51 -0.52
C ALA A 239 6.37 39.59 1.00
N MET A 240 5.76 40.67 1.47
CA MET A 240 5.32 40.85 2.86
C MET A 240 3.78 40.87 2.99
N GLY A 241 3.04 40.49 1.95
CA GLY A 241 1.57 40.49 1.93
C GLY A 241 0.91 41.85 1.71
N GLY A 242 1.68 42.91 1.45
CA GLY A 242 1.15 44.24 1.18
C GLY A 242 0.67 44.39 -0.26
N THR A 243 -0.57 44.84 -0.46
CA THR A 243 -1.19 45.06 -1.78
C THR A 243 -0.44 46.09 -2.62
N ARG A 244 -0.29 45.81 -3.92
CA ARG A 244 0.40 46.64 -4.92
C ARG A 244 -0.48 47.00 -6.11
N GLY A 245 -1.45 46.15 -6.42
CA GLY A 245 -2.44 46.39 -7.45
C GLY A 245 -3.74 45.69 -7.11
N ILE A 246 -4.85 46.33 -7.44
CA ILE A 246 -6.19 45.75 -7.42
C ILE A 246 -6.86 46.14 -8.72
N LEU A 247 -7.37 45.17 -9.46
CA LEU A 247 -8.36 45.38 -10.51
C LEU A 247 -9.62 44.65 -10.09
N SER A 248 -10.74 45.34 -9.91
CA SER A 248 -12.00 44.67 -9.57
C SER A 248 -13.18 45.22 -10.35
N SER A 249 -14.22 44.39 -10.46
CA SER A 249 -15.51 44.72 -11.02
C SER A 249 -16.62 44.20 -10.11
N GLU A 250 -17.64 44.99 -9.89
CA GLU A 250 -18.83 44.64 -9.13
C GLU A 250 -19.85 43.92 -10.00
N GLU A 251 -20.49 42.89 -9.45
CA GLU A 251 -21.54 42.16 -10.14
C GLU A 251 -22.81 43.00 -10.32
N GLY A 252 -23.49 42.81 -11.46
CA GLY A 252 -24.81 43.39 -11.72
C GLY A 252 -24.80 44.87 -12.12
N THR A 253 -23.80 45.64 -11.68
CA THR A 253 -23.60 47.03 -12.11
C THR A 253 -22.59 47.13 -13.25
N GLY A 254 -21.55 46.28 -13.24
CA GLY A 254 -20.42 46.41 -14.14
C GLY A 254 -19.47 47.55 -13.73
N ASN A 255 -19.74 48.23 -12.62
CA ASN A 255 -18.86 49.22 -12.04
C ASN A 255 -17.54 48.56 -11.64
N GLY A 256 -16.45 49.32 -11.60
CA GLY A 256 -15.18 48.76 -11.16
C GLY A 256 -14.06 49.78 -11.09
N GLY A 257 -12.85 49.28 -10.90
CA GLY A 257 -11.69 50.15 -10.83
C GLY A 257 -10.35 49.44 -10.81
N LEU A 258 -9.31 50.27 -10.96
CA LEU A 258 -7.91 49.92 -10.84
C LEU A 258 -7.28 50.78 -9.75
N TRP A 259 -6.67 50.15 -8.75
CA TRP A 259 -5.92 50.82 -7.69
C TRP A 259 -4.47 50.34 -7.71
N LEU A 260 -3.52 51.29 -7.72
CA LEU A 260 -2.09 51.04 -7.70
C LEU A 260 -1.49 51.64 -6.45
N TYR A 261 -0.63 50.87 -5.77
CA TYR A 261 0.03 51.28 -4.54
C TYR A 261 1.54 51.32 -4.73
N ASN A 262 2.18 52.30 -4.09
CA ASN A 262 3.63 52.43 -4.12
C ASN A 262 4.33 51.35 -3.27
N ARG A 263 5.66 51.38 -3.22
CA ARG A 263 6.45 50.40 -2.45
C ARG A 263 6.17 50.42 -0.94
N THR A 264 5.62 51.50 -0.38
CA THR A 264 5.27 51.59 1.06
C THR A 264 3.83 51.18 1.34
N GLY A 265 3.04 50.80 0.31
CA GLY A 265 1.62 50.45 0.45
C GLY A 265 0.68 51.67 0.47
N THR A 266 1.18 52.85 0.13
CA THR A 266 0.34 54.05 -0.02
C THR A 266 -0.24 54.08 -1.42
N GLU A 267 -1.53 54.41 -1.54
CA GLU A 267 -2.18 54.59 -2.86
C GLU A 267 -1.37 55.60 -3.69
N TYR A 268 -1.05 55.21 -4.92
CA TYR A 268 -0.35 56.02 -5.89
C TYR A 268 -1.30 56.56 -6.95
N GLN A 269 -2.21 55.71 -7.46
CA GLN A 269 -3.17 56.08 -8.47
C GLN A 269 -4.40 55.17 -8.41
N SER A 270 -5.58 55.75 -8.65
CA SER A 270 -6.84 55.02 -8.82
C SER A 270 -7.61 55.50 -10.05
N LEU A 271 -8.33 54.58 -10.68
CA LEU A 271 -9.28 54.85 -11.77
C LEU A 271 -10.55 54.05 -11.47
N THR A 272 -11.71 54.69 -11.54
CA THR A 272 -13.01 54.04 -11.40
C THR A 272 -13.81 54.18 -12.70
N TYR A 273 -14.67 53.20 -12.98
CA TYR A 273 -15.63 53.23 -14.07
C TYR A 273 -17.00 52.77 -13.58
N GLU A 274 -18.03 53.28 -14.23
CA GLU A 274 -19.45 52.97 -14.02
C GLU A 274 -20.04 52.36 -15.29
#